data_AF-A0A349EBK7-F1
#
_entry.id   AF-A0A349EBK7-F1
#
_cell.length_a   1.000
_cell.length_b   1.000
_cell.length_c   1.000
_cell.angle_alpha   90.00
_cell.angle_beta   90.00
_cell.angle_gamma   90.00
#
_symmetry.space_group_name_H-M   'P 1'
#
loop_
_entity.id
_entity.type
_entity.pdbx_description
1 polymer ?
#
loop_
_entity_poly.entity_id
_entity_poly.type
_entity_poly.pdbx_seq_one_letter_code
_entity_poly.pdbx_strand_id
1 'polypeptide(L)'
;MSVITDNLNIDSNEALITPAQLKAELPLAGAALESVQKARNTIFSILDRKDPRLFVVVGPCSIHDTDAALDYAKRLKELADKVQDTLYIVMRVYFEKPRTSIGWKGLINDPYLDDSFKIEEGLRKGRKLLLDVVELGLPTSTEALDPISPQYMQDVIAWSAIGARTTESQTHREMSSGLSSAVGFKNGTDGGLTVAVNAMQSVS
;
A
#
# COMPACT_ATOMS: atom_id res chain seq x y z
N MET A 1 10.13 -8.30 -45.98
CA MET A 1 10.43 -8.04 -44.56
C MET A 1 9.10 -7.83 -43.86
N SER A 2 8.79 -8.60 -42.80
CA SER A 2 7.60 -8.27 -42.01
C SER A 2 7.88 -6.97 -41.27
N VAL A 3 6.96 -6.02 -41.36
CA VAL A 3 7.00 -4.83 -40.51
C VAL A 3 6.64 -5.32 -39.11
N ILE A 4 7.66 -5.50 -38.26
CA ILE A 4 7.43 -5.79 -36.85
C ILE A 4 6.97 -4.48 -36.22
N THR A 5 5.71 -4.42 -35.80
CA THR A 5 5.12 -3.26 -35.12
C THR A 5 5.05 -3.44 -33.61
N ASP A 6 5.34 -4.66 -33.12
CA ASP A 6 5.21 -5.03 -31.72
C ASP A 6 6.56 -4.99 -31.00
N ASN A 7 6.55 -4.62 -29.71
CA ASN A 7 7.71 -4.57 -28.81
C ASN A 7 8.92 -3.75 -29.30
N LEU A 8 8.71 -2.80 -30.23
CA LEU A 8 9.80 -1.97 -30.79
C LEU A 8 10.58 -1.15 -29.75
N ASN A 9 9.94 -0.82 -28.62
CA ASN A 9 10.53 -0.04 -27.52
C ASN A 9 10.60 -0.84 -26.21
N ILE A 10 10.61 -2.17 -26.28
CA ILE A 10 10.69 -3.05 -25.10
C ILE A 10 12.08 -3.67 -25.07
N ASP A 11 12.83 -3.38 -24.01
CA ASP A 11 14.19 -3.91 -23.81
C ASP A 11 14.15 -5.40 -23.39
N SER A 12 13.25 -5.72 -22.45
CA SER A 12 13.05 -7.09 -21.97
C SER A 12 11.63 -7.27 -21.39
N ASN A 13 11.20 -8.53 -21.29
CA ASN A 13 9.96 -8.92 -20.63
C ASN A 13 10.22 -10.20 -19.83
N GLU A 14 9.92 -10.17 -18.55
CA GLU A 14 10.07 -11.30 -17.63
C GLU A 14 8.74 -11.56 -16.92
N ALA A 15 8.37 -12.84 -16.81
CA ALA A 15 7.19 -13.23 -16.04
C ALA A 15 7.50 -13.13 -14.55
N LEU A 16 6.64 -12.43 -13.81
CA LEU A 16 6.71 -12.37 -12.35
C LEU A 16 6.05 -13.60 -11.72
N ILE A 17 6.53 -13.99 -10.52
CA ILE A 17 5.81 -14.86 -9.59
C ILE A 17 4.32 -14.46 -9.52
N THR A 18 3.42 -15.44 -9.49
CA THR A 18 1.98 -15.12 -9.40
C THR A 18 1.60 -14.66 -7.98
N PRO A 19 0.53 -13.85 -7.84
CA PRO A 19 0.02 -13.48 -6.51
C PRO A 19 -0.32 -14.67 -5.62
N ALA A 20 -0.84 -15.77 -6.20
CA ALA A 20 -1.17 -16.99 -5.47
C ALA A 20 0.08 -17.69 -4.92
N GLN A 21 1.14 -17.79 -5.72
CA GLN A 21 2.43 -18.35 -5.28
C GLN A 21 3.03 -17.51 -4.16
N LEU A 22 3.07 -16.17 -4.31
CA LEU A 22 3.62 -15.30 -3.26
C LEU A 22 2.83 -15.41 -1.95
N LYS A 23 1.49 -15.47 -2.03
CA LYS A 23 0.62 -15.65 -0.84
C LYS A 23 0.75 -17.04 -0.22
N ALA A 24 1.09 -18.06 -0.98
CA ALA A 24 1.39 -19.39 -0.45
C ALA A 24 2.77 -19.42 0.24
N GLU A 25 3.78 -18.74 -0.30
CA GLU A 25 5.10 -18.58 0.32
C GLU A 25 5.02 -17.78 1.64
N LEU A 26 4.18 -16.73 1.67
CA LEU A 26 4.05 -15.78 2.78
C LEU A 26 2.56 -15.62 3.16
N PRO A 27 1.96 -16.59 3.86
CA PRO A 27 0.52 -16.60 4.12
C PRO A 27 0.12 -15.58 5.19
N LEU A 28 -1.03 -14.92 4.99
CA LEU A 28 -1.74 -14.20 6.04
C LEU A 28 -2.71 -15.18 6.73
N ALA A 29 -2.38 -15.60 7.94
CA ALA A 29 -3.15 -16.61 8.67
C ALA A 29 -3.18 -16.35 10.19
N GLY A 30 -4.07 -17.06 10.88
CA GLY A 30 -4.18 -17.03 12.35
C GLY A 30 -4.41 -15.61 12.90
N ALA A 31 -3.68 -15.27 13.97
CA ALA A 31 -3.82 -13.99 14.66
C ALA A 31 -3.52 -12.77 13.75
N ALA A 32 -2.63 -12.90 12.77
CA ALA A 32 -2.34 -11.83 11.84
C ALA A 32 -3.55 -11.50 10.94
N LEU A 33 -4.25 -12.54 10.45
CA LEU A 33 -5.47 -12.36 9.66
C LEU A 33 -6.58 -11.68 10.48
N GLU A 34 -6.81 -12.15 11.70
CA GLU A 34 -7.79 -11.57 12.62
C GLU A 34 -7.45 -10.10 12.94
N SER A 35 -6.17 -9.79 13.11
CA SER A 35 -5.68 -8.43 13.34
C SER A 35 -6.02 -7.50 12.17
N VAL A 36 -5.78 -7.91 10.93
CA VAL A 36 -6.13 -7.11 9.74
C VAL A 36 -7.64 -6.91 9.62
N GLN A 37 -8.44 -7.97 9.84
CA GLN A 37 -9.90 -7.89 9.80
C GLN A 37 -10.42 -6.91 10.86
N LYS A 38 -9.93 -7.03 12.10
CA LYS A 38 -10.27 -6.11 13.19
C LYS A 38 -9.86 -4.68 12.86
N ALA A 39 -8.69 -4.49 12.24
CA ALA A 39 -8.21 -3.17 11.88
C ALA A 39 -9.10 -2.47 10.84
N ARG A 40 -9.49 -3.20 9.79
CA ARG A 40 -10.44 -2.70 8.79
C ARG A 40 -11.77 -2.32 9.42
N ASN A 41 -12.34 -3.21 10.25
CA ASN A 41 -13.60 -2.95 10.94
C ASN A 41 -13.53 -1.75 11.88
N THR A 42 -12.38 -1.55 12.54
CA THR A 42 -12.13 -0.37 13.39
C THR A 42 -12.12 0.90 12.55
N ILE A 43 -11.39 0.91 11.43
CA ILE A 43 -11.33 2.05 10.51
C ILE A 43 -12.72 2.36 9.93
N PHE A 44 -13.48 1.34 9.52
CA PHE A 44 -14.86 1.50 9.07
C PHE A 44 -15.75 2.10 10.17
N SER A 45 -15.61 1.63 11.41
CA SER A 45 -16.38 2.16 12.54
C SER A 45 -16.05 3.62 12.85
N ILE A 46 -14.78 4.03 12.71
CA ILE A 46 -14.36 5.43 12.86
C ILE A 46 -14.94 6.29 11.73
N LEU A 47 -14.88 5.82 10.47
CA LEU A 47 -15.46 6.53 9.33
C LEU A 47 -16.99 6.67 9.43
N ASP A 48 -17.66 5.65 9.97
CA ASP A 48 -19.10 5.63 10.29
C ASP A 48 -19.45 6.43 11.56
N ARG A 49 -18.47 7.00 12.26
CA ARG A 49 -18.63 7.73 13.53
C ARG A 49 -19.22 6.89 14.68
N LYS A 50 -19.10 5.56 14.59
CA LYS A 50 -19.48 4.60 15.66
C LYS A 50 -18.37 4.44 16.69
N ASP A 51 -17.13 4.66 16.28
CA ASP A 51 -15.96 4.77 17.14
C ASP A 51 -15.51 6.24 17.16
N PRO A 52 -15.44 6.91 18.33
CA PRO A 52 -15.14 8.34 18.40
C PRO A 52 -13.65 8.68 18.22
N ARG A 53 -12.77 7.68 18.13
CA ARG A 53 -11.32 7.89 17.97
C ARG A 53 -10.98 8.46 16.61
N LEU A 54 -9.82 9.09 16.52
CA LEU A 54 -9.22 9.48 15.24
C LEU A 54 -8.23 8.39 14.80
N PHE A 55 -8.34 7.88 13.57
CA PHE A 55 -7.26 7.06 13.03
C PHE A 55 -6.15 7.95 12.44
N VAL A 56 -4.91 7.56 12.65
CA VAL A 56 -3.72 8.32 12.24
C VAL A 56 -2.81 7.44 11.41
N VAL A 57 -2.65 7.79 10.13
CA VAL A 57 -1.70 7.15 9.23
C VAL A 57 -0.34 7.85 9.35
N VAL A 58 0.65 7.16 9.93
CA VAL A 58 1.96 7.75 10.24
C VAL A 58 3.10 6.76 10.02
N GLY A 59 4.22 7.25 9.49
CA GLY A 59 5.40 6.44 9.20
C GLY A 59 6.31 7.07 8.14
N PRO A 60 7.35 6.34 7.70
CA PRO A 60 8.29 6.80 6.69
C PRO A 60 7.63 7.23 5.37
N CYS A 61 8.24 8.16 4.65
CA CYS A 61 7.72 8.61 3.35
C CYS A 61 7.69 7.48 2.32
N SER A 62 8.76 6.69 2.28
CA SER A 62 8.95 5.44 1.54
C SER A 62 9.96 4.57 2.29
N ILE A 63 9.75 3.26 2.33
CA ILE A 63 10.60 2.29 3.01
C ILE A 63 11.62 1.75 2.01
N HIS A 64 12.91 1.86 2.35
CA HIS A 64 14.04 1.32 1.59
C HIS A 64 14.84 0.27 2.39
N ASP A 65 14.68 0.26 3.71
CA ASP A 65 15.33 -0.65 4.65
C ASP A 65 14.26 -1.29 5.55
N THR A 66 14.14 -2.62 5.47
CA THR A 66 13.15 -3.40 6.21
C THR A 66 13.48 -3.48 7.70
N ASP A 67 14.75 -3.48 8.07
CA ASP A 67 15.17 -3.60 9.47
C ASP A 67 14.90 -2.28 10.21
N ALA A 68 15.23 -1.16 9.58
CA ALA A 68 14.88 0.17 10.10
C ALA A 68 13.36 0.36 10.19
N ALA A 69 12.60 -0.15 9.22
CA ALA A 69 11.14 -0.11 9.26
C ALA A 69 10.55 -0.92 10.43
N LEU A 70 11.13 -2.09 10.74
CA LEU A 70 10.71 -2.90 11.89
C LEU A 70 11.12 -2.29 13.24
N ASP A 71 12.28 -1.64 13.34
CA ASP A 71 12.61 -0.86 14.55
C ASP A 71 11.60 0.28 14.76
N TYR A 72 11.26 1.01 13.69
CA TYR A 72 10.22 2.02 13.74
C TYR A 72 8.86 1.45 14.17
N ALA A 73 8.47 0.30 13.62
CA ALA A 73 7.20 -0.36 13.95
C ALA A 73 7.12 -0.73 15.43
N LYS A 74 8.20 -1.27 16.02
CA LYS A 74 8.24 -1.61 17.45
C LYS A 74 8.02 -0.39 18.34
N ARG A 75 8.69 0.72 18.05
CA ARG A 75 8.52 2.00 18.78
C ARG A 75 7.12 2.58 18.57
N LEU A 76 6.58 2.48 17.35
CA LEU A 76 5.24 2.95 17.05
C LEU A 76 4.17 2.12 17.78
N LYS A 77 4.39 0.81 17.95
CA LYS A 77 3.48 -0.06 18.70
C LYS A 77 3.40 0.34 20.16
N GLU A 78 4.53 0.63 20.80
CA GLU A 78 4.54 1.13 22.19
C GLU A 78 3.77 2.44 22.34
N LEU A 79 3.88 3.35 21.35
CA LEU A 79 3.10 4.58 21.34
C LEU A 79 1.61 4.29 21.12
N ALA A 80 1.28 3.44 20.14
CA ALA A 80 -0.09 3.07 19.80
C ALA A 80 -0.83 2.53 21.02
N ASP A 81 -0.20 1.69 21.83
CA ASP A 81 -0.78 1.17 23.07
C ASP A 81 -1.07 2.24 24.12
N LYS A 82 -0.20 3.25 24.23
CA LYS A 82 -0.37 4.37 25.18
C LYS A 82 -1.51 5.30 24.81
N VAL A 83 -1.83 5.42 23.52
CA VAL A 83 -2.83 6.38 23.02
C VAL A 83 -4.12 5.72 22.52
N GLN A 84 -4.24 4.39 22.64
CA GLN A 84 -5.30 3.59 21.99
C GLN A 84 -6.73 3.99 22.35
N ASP A 85 -6.94 4.63 23.50
CA ASP A 85 -8.25 5.10 23.96
C ASP A 85 -8.74 6.32 23.17
N THR A 86 -7.84 7.05 22.50
CA THR A 86 -8.14 8.30 21.77
C THR A 86 -7.73 8.27 20.30
N LEU A 87 -6.63 7.59 19.97
CA LEU A 87 -6.09 7.50 18.62
C LEU A 87 -5.98 6.03 18.17
N TYR A 88 -6.32 5.77 16.92
CA TYR A 88 -6.10 4.48 16.26
C TYR A 88 -4.93 4.59 15.27
N ILE A 89 -3.74 4.18 15.69
CA ILE A 89 -2.53 4.33 14.87
C ILE A 89 -2.48 3.24 13.79
N VAL A 90 -2.22 3.68 12.55
CA VAL A 90 -1.97 2.85 11.37
C VAL A 90 -0.59 3.19 10.83
N MET A 91 0.29 2.19 10.70
CA MET A 91 1.63 2.44 10.16
C MET A 91 1.56 2.72 8.66
N ARG A 92 2.23 3.78 8.22
CA ARG A 92 2.47 4.09 6.81
C ARG A 92 3.60 3.20 6.27
N VAL A 93 3.26 2.26 5.39
CA VAL A 93 4.18 1.29 4.78
C VAL A 93 4.17 1.45 3.26
N TYR A 94 4.76 2.57 2.80
CA TYR A 94 4.80 2.89 1.37
C TYR A 94 6.14 2.42 0.79
N PHE A 95 6.12 1.72 -0.34
CA PHE A 95 7.35 1.21 -0.95
C PHE A 95 7.94 2.12 -2.01
N GLU A 96 7.13 3.00 -2.59
CA GLU A 96 7.54 3.88 -3.68
C GLU A 96 6.99 5.29 -3.46
N LYS A 97 7.70 6.28 -4.02
CA LYS A 97 7.21 7.64 -4.18
C LYS A 97 7.13 7.96 -5.68
N PRO A 98 5.94 8.19 -6.26
CA PRO A 98 5.80 8.55 -7.67
C PRO A 98 6.59 9.82 -8.02
N ARG A 99 7.40 9.75 -9.07
CA ARG A 99 8.25 10.85 -9.55
C ARG A 99 8.05 11.12 -11.04
N THR A 100 8.20 12.39 -11.41
CA THR A 100 8.21 12.85 -12.81
C THR A 100 9.63 12.94 -13.39
N SER A 101 10.66 12.65 -12.58
CA SER A 101 12.08 12.69 -12.94
C SER A 101 12.79 11.38 -12.58
N ILE A 102 14.07 11.26 -12.97
CA ILE A 102 14.93 10.11 -12.66
C ILE A 102 15.10 9.95 -11.14
N GLY A 103 15.17 8.70 -10.70
CA GLY A 103 15.54 8.30 -9.34
C GLY A 103 15.01 6.90 -9.00
N TRP A 104 15.49 6.37 -7.87
CA TRP A 104 15.07 5.09 -7.28
C TRP A 104 13.57 4.78 -7.39
N LYS A 105 13.24 3.54 -7.77
CA LYS A 105 11.86 3.12 -8.10
C LYS A 105 11.11 2.47 -6.94
N GLY A 106 11.68 2.49 -5.75
CA GLY A 106 11.03 1.94 -4.56
C GLY A 106 11.43 0.49 -4.28
N LEU A 107 11.12 0.02 -3.07
CA LEU A 107 11.59 -1.28 -2.56
C LEU A 107 11.08 -2.47 -3.39
N ILE A 108 9.86 -2.36 -3.95
CA ILE A 108 9.32 -3.43 -4.79
C ILE A 108 10.09 -3.50 -6.10
N ASN A 109 10.32 -2.36 -6.75
CA ASN A 109 10.94 -2.34 -8.07
C ASN A 109 12.45 -2.56 -8.02
N ASP A 110 13.14 -1.92 -7.09
CA ASP A 110 14.60 -1.95 -6.96
C ASP A 110 15.01 -2.14 -5.48
N PRO A 111 14.93 -3.38 -4.96
CA PRO A 111 15.14 -3.68 -3.53
C PRO A 111 16.59 -3.53 -3.05
N TYR A 112 17.54 -3.29 -3.97
CA TYR A 112 18.97 -3.22 -3.68
C TYR A 112 19.56 -1.82 -3.87
N LEU A 113 18.74 -0.85 -4.32
CA LEU A 113 19.15 0.54 -4.54
C LEU A 113 20.31 0.64 -5.56
N ASP A 114 20.37 -0.29 -6.50
CA ASP A 114 21.47 -0.46 -7.46
C ASP A 114 20.97 -0.59 -8.92
N ASP A 115 19.70 -0.24 -9.17
CA ASP A 115 19.04 -0.34 -10.48
C ASP A 115 19.04 -1.78 -11.05
N SER A 116 19.13 -2.81 -10.21
CA SER A 116 19.09 -4.22 -10.63
C SER A 116 17.69 -4.75 -10.96
N PHE A 117 16.64 -4.01 -10.60
CA PHE A 117 15.23 -4.31 -10.84
C PHE A 117 14.79 -5.72 -10.42
N LYS A 118 15.25 -6.21 -9.26
CA LYS A 118 14.88 -7.52 -8.70
C LYS A 118 13.46 -7.53 -8.12
N ILE A 119 12.45 -7.35 -8.98
CA ILE A 119 11.05 -7.13 -8.60
C ILE A 119 10.50 -8.26 -7.74
N GLU A 120 10.77 -9.53 -8.08
CA GLU A 120 10.28 -10.65 -7.27
C GLU A 120 10.85 -10.67 -5.85
N GLU A 121 12.11 -10.29 -5.69
CA GLU A 121 12.75 -10.18 -4.38
C GLU A 121 12.17 -9.00 -3.60
N GLY A 122 11.88 -7.88 -4.30
CA GLY A 122 11.17 -6.74 -3.74
C GLY A 122 9.75 -7.08 -3.27
N LEU A 123 8.99 -7.86 -4.04
CA LEU A 123 7.67 -8.38 -3.68
C LEU A 123 7.74 -9.24 -2.40
N ARG A 124 8.71 -10.15 -2.30
CA ARG A 124 8.93 -10.98 -1.10
C ARG A 124 9.29 -10.13 0.11
N LYS A 125 10.25 -9.20 -0.03
CA LYS A 125 10.66 -8.29 1.05
C LYS A 125 9.51 -7.42 1.54
N GLY A 126 8.77 -6.79 0.61
CA GLY A 126 7.65 -5.92 0.95
C GLY A 126 6.50 -6.67 1.62
N ARG A 127 6.13 -7.85 1.10
CA ARG A 127 5.06 -8.66 1.71
C ARG A 127 5.46 -9.17 3.09
N LYS A 128 6.69 -9.66 3.24
CA LYS A 128 7.22 -10.08 4.54
C LYS A 128 7.18 -8.95 5.55
N LEU A 129 7.63 -7.75 5.18
CA LEU A 129 7.58 -6.60 6.07
C LEU A 129 6.15 -6.27 6.52
N LEU A 130 5.17 -6.30 5.61
CA LEU A 130 3.77 -6.06 5.96
C LEU A 130 3.25 -7.08 6.98
N LEU A 131 3.57 -8.37 6.79
CA LEU A 131 3.19 -9.43 7.72
C LEU A 131 3.87 -9.23 9.08
N ASP A 132 5.17 -8.98 9.10
CA ASP A 132 5.94 -8.75 10.33
C ASP A 132 5.38 -7.54 11.13
N VAL A 133 4.96 -6.46 10.45
CA VAL A 133 4.33 -5.29 11.12
C VAL A 133 2.95 -5.65 11.70
N VAL A 134 2.15 -6.44 10.98
CA VAL A 134 0.85 -6.92 11.47
C VAL A 134 1.00 -7.86 12.67
N GLU A 135 2.02 -8.72 12.67
CA GLU A 135 2.35 -9.62 13.78
C GLU A 135 2.77 -8.85 15.04
N LEU A 136 3.39 -7.68 14.90
CA LEU A 136 3.63 -6.75 16.01
C LEU A 136 2.33 -6.12 16.56
N GLY A 137 1.20 -6.33 15.91
CA GLY A 137 -0.10 -5.77 16.29
C GLY A 137 -0.36 -4.36 15.75
N LEU A 138 0.35 -3.94 14.70
CA LEU A 138 0.11 -2.67 14.02
C LEU A 138 -0.62 -2.88 12.69
N PRO A 139 -1.71 -2.14 12.43
CA PRO A 139 -2.30 -2.07 11.09
C PRO A 139 -1.33 -1.42 10.10
N THR A 140 -1.35 -1.89 8.86
CA THR A 140 -0.53 -1.34 7.78
C THR A 140 -1.36 -0.54 6.79
N SER A 141 -0.74 0.44 6.15
CA SER A 141 -1.31 1.21 5.06
C SER A 141 -0.34 1.40 3.91
N THR A 142 -0.86 1.55 2.69
CA THR A 142 -0.05 1.79 1.48
C THR A 142 -0.72 2.80 0.54
N GLU A 143 -0.05 3.16 -0.54
CA GLU A 143 -0.61 3.90 -1.68
C GLU A 143 -0.72 2.93 -2.86
N ALA A 144 -1.91 2.82 -3.45
CA ALA A 144 -2.14 1.93 -4.58
C ALA A 144 -1.77 2.68 -5.88
N LEU A 145 -0.59 2.37 -6.43
CA LEU A 145 0.04 3.09 -7.55
C LEU A 145 -0.28 2.50 -8.93
N ASP A 146 -0.71 1.23 -8.96
CA ASP A 146 -0.99 0.48 -10.17
C ASP A 146 -2.04 -0.61 -9.86
N PRO A 147 -2.76 -1.14 -10.87
CA PRO A 147 -3.82 -2.12 -10.66
C PRO A 147 -3.33 -3.55 -10.39
N ILE A 148 -2.02 -3.81 -10.44
CA ILE A 148 -1.43 -5.14 -10.34
C ILE A 148 -0.90 -5.40 -8.92
N SER A 149 -0.14 -4.46 -8.35
CA SER A 149 0.47 -4.61 -7.02
C SER A 149 -0.51 -4.95 -5.88
N PRO A 150 -1.78 -4.49 -5.87
CA PRO A 150 -2.75 -4.90 -4.85
C PRO A 150 -2.96 -6.41 -4.80
N GLN A 151 -2.85 -7.13 -5.92
CA GLN A 151 -3.05 -8.58 -5.92
C GLN A 151 -2.03 -9.31 -5.03
N TYR A 152 -0.84 -8.75 -4.85
CA TYR A 152 0.25 -9.35 -4.08
C TYR A 152 0.18 -9.06 -2.58
N MET A 153 -0.43 -7.94 -2.17
CA MET A 153 -0.25 -7.41 -0.81
C MET A 153 -1.52 -6.87 -0.15
N GLN A 154 -2.58 -6.59 -0.93
CA GLN A 154 -3.75 -5.87 -0.42
C GLN A 154 -4.49 -6.63 0.69
N ASP A 155 -4.35 -7.96 0.77
CA ASP A 155 -4.92 -8.77 1.86
C ASP A 155 -4.38 -8.35 3.24
N VAL A 156 -3.19 -7.79 3.33
CA VAL A 156 -2.53 -7.36 4.58
C VAL A 156 -2.82 -5.89 4.93
N ILE A 157 -3.35 -5.11 3.98
CA ILE A 157 -3.54 -3.65 4.12
C ILE A 157 -4.86 -3.30 4.81
N ALA A 158 -4.80 -2.43 5.82
CA ALA A 158 -5.99 -1.94 6.54
C ALA A 158 -6.55 -0.64 5.96
N TRP A 159 -5.73 0.19 5.30
CA TRP A 159 -6.12 1.43 4.64
C TRP A 159 -5.24 1.72 3.43
N SER A 160 -5.86 2.20 2.34
CA SER A 160 -5.15 2.55 1.10
C SER A 160 -5.34 4.03 0.76
N ALA A 161 -4.30 4.64 0.19
CA ALA A 161 -4.41 5.95 -0.46
C ALA A 161 -4.43 5.82 -1.98
N ILE A 162 -5.15 6.74 -2.62
CA ILE A 162 -4.96 7.10 -4.03
C ILE A 162 -4.32 8.49 -4.09
N GLY A 163 -3.22 8.56 -4.85
CA GLY A 163 -2.38 9.74 -4.93
C GLY A 163 -3.02 10.90 -5.69
N ALA A 164 -2.58 12.13 -5.42
CA ALA A 164 -3.09 13.33 -6.06
C ALA A 164 -2.99 13.30 -7.61
N ARG A 165 -1.98 12.58 -8.14
CA ARG A 165 -1.75 12.41 -9.59
C ARG A 165 -2.59 11.29 -10.20
N THR A 166 -3.24 10.47 -9.38
CA THR A 166 -4.02 9.30 -9.82
C THR A 166 -5.47 9.33 -9.37
N THR A 167 -5.86 10.29 -8.51
CA THR A 167 -7.26 10.51 -8.10
C THR A 167 -8.22 10.73 -9.28
N GLU A 168 -7.76 11.35 -10.37
CA GLU A 168 -8.56 11.53 -11.60
C GLU A 168 -8.51 10.34 -12.56
N SER A 169 -7.61 9.38 -12.34
CA SER A 169 -7.47 8.23 -13.23
C SER A 169 -8.65 7.28 -13.07
N GLN A 170 -9.34 7.00 -14.18
CA GLN A 170 -10.43 6.02 -14.22
C GLN A 170 -9.97 4.64 -13.74
N THR A 171 -8.83 4.14 -14.24
CA THR A 171 -8.28 2.84 -13.83
C THR A 171 -8.04 2.75 -12.32
N HIS A 172 -7.60 3.85 -11.68
CA HIS A 172 -7.40 3.86 -10.23
C HIS A 172 -8.73 3.90 -9.47
N ARG A 173 -9.75 4.57 -10.00
CA ARG A 173 -11.11 4.55 -9.42
C ARG A 173 -11.73 3.16 -9.54
N GLU A 174 -11.66 2.54 -10.71
CA GLU A 174 -12.12 1.16 -10.95
C GLU A 174 -11.39 0.15 -10.05
N MET A 175 -10.09 0.28 -9.88
CA MET A 175 -9.34 -0.52 -8.91
C MET A 175 -9.86 -0.27 -7.48
N SER A 176 -10.06 1.00 -7.12
CA SER A 176 -10.47 1.39 -5.76
C SER A 176 -11.85 0.86 -5.37
N SER A 177 -12.80 0.73 -6.31
CA SER A 177 -14.11 0.14 -6.01
C SER A 177 -14.04 -1.35 -5.67
N GLY A 178 -12.95 -2.04 -6.03
CA GLY A 178 -12.69 -3.43 -5.69
C GLY A 178 -11.80 -3.64 -4.47
N LEU A 179 -11.23 -2.59 -3.87
CA LEU A 179 -10.34 -2.74 -2.72
C LEU A 179 -11.12 -3.09 -1.45
N SER A 180 -10.64 -4.09 -0.71
CA SER A 180 -11.31 -4.55 0.53
C SER A 180 -11.04 -3.67 1.76
N SER A 181 -10.17 -2.67 1.66
CA SER A 181 -9.85 -1.72 2.73
C SER A 181 -10.54 -0.38 2.48
N ALA A 182 -10.63 0.47 3.50
CA ALA A 182 -11.00 1.86 3.27
C ALA A 182 -9.98 2.56 2.35
N VAL A 183 -10.47 3.44 1.48
CA VAL A 183 -9.66 4.17 0.50
C VAL A 183 -9.79 5.67 0.73
N GLY A 184 -8.66 6.37 0.81
CA GLY A 184 -8.60 7.84 0.84
C GLY A 184 -8.10 8.40 -0.49
N PHE A 185 -8.87 9.32 -1.09
CA PHE A 185 -8.44 10.06 -2.28
C PHE A 185 -7.82 11.39 -1.90
N LYS A 186 -6.57 11.64 -2.31
CA LYS A 186 -5.95 12.96 -2.15
C LYS A 186 -6.61 13.96 -3.11
N ASN A 187 -6.69 15.23 -2.69
CA ASN A 187 -7.06 16.35 -3.56
C ASN A 187 -6.07 16.51 -4.72
N GLY A 188 -6.46 17.29 -5.73
CA GLY A 188 -5.61 17.58 -6.90
C GLY A 188 -4.32 18.28 -6.51
N THR A 189 -3.29 18.19 -7.34
CA THR A 189 -1.99 18.86 -7.09
C THR A 189 -2.09 20.39 -7.06
N ASP A 190 -3.17 20.94 -7.61
CA ASP A 190 -3.56 22.35 -7.58
C ASP A 190 -4.32 22.76 -6.30
N GLY A 191 -4.63 21.80 -5.41
CA GLY A 191 -5.42 22.03 -4.20
C GLY A 191 -6.93 21.78 -4.36
N GLY A 192 -7.41 21.48 -5.57
CA GLY A 192 -8.84 21.30 -5.84
C GLY A 192 -9.43 20.04 -5.20
N LEU A 193 -10.58 20.18 -4.53
CA LEU A 193 -11.29 19.06 -3.88
C LEU A 193 -12.21 18.29 -4.83
N THR A 194 -12.68 18.93 -5.90
CA THR A 194 -13.66 18.36 -6.85
C THR A 194 -13.22 16.99 -7.36
N VAL A 195 -11.93 16.83 -7.66
CA VAL A 195 -11.37 15.59 -8.19
C VAL A 195 -11.51 14.42 -7.22
N ALA A 196 -11.30 14.67 -5.92
CA ALA A 196 -11.43 13.68 -4.86
C ALA A 196 -12.91 13.36 -4.55
N VAL A 197 -13.78 14.37 -4.56
CA VAL A 197 -15.23 14.17 -4.39
C VAL A 197 -15.80 13.31 -5.51
N ASN A 198 -15.47 13.63 -6.77
CA ASN A 198 -15.89 12.85 -7.92
C ASN A 198 -15.36 11.41 -7.86
N ALA A 199 -14.12 11.23 -7.39
CA ALA A 199 -13.55 9.90 -7.20
C ALA A 199 -14.35 9.10 -6.16
N MET A 200 -14.61 9.66 -4.97
CA MET A 200 -15.43 9.01 -3.94
C MET A 200 -16.81 8.59 -4.45
N GLN A 201 -17.48 9.47 -5.21
CA GLN A 201 -18.80 9.17 -5.78
C GLN A 201 -18.75 8.04 -6.83
N SER A 202 -17.67 7.95 -7.61
CA SER A 202 -17.53 6.95 -8.67
C SER A 202 -17.20 5.53 -8.18
N VAL A 203 -16.74 5.40 -6.94
CA VAL A 203 -16.30 4.11 -6.36
C VAL A 203 -17.24 3.59 -5.27
N SER A 204 -18.32 4.33 -5.00
CA SER A 204 -19.34 3.98 -4.01
C SER A 204 -20.30 2.91 -4.51
#